data_AF-A0A9E0PKK4-F1
#
_entry.id   AF-A0A9E0PKK4-F1
#
_cell.length_a   1.000
_cell.length_b   1.000
_cell.length_c   1.000
_cell.angle_alpha   90.00
_cell.angle_beta   90.00
_cell.angle_gamma   90.00
#
_symmetry.space_group_name_H-M   'P 1'
#
loop_
_entity.id
_entity.type
_entity.pdbx_description
1 polymer ?
#
loop_
_entity_poly.entity_id
_entity_poly.type
_entity_poly.pdbx_seq_one_letter_code
_entity_poly.pdbx_strand_id
1 'polypeptide(L)'
;MNHQEVVDFIKKNFVAVSASVEELQPGRYGGAISAQSKWFEPIGQRAMSQFAPPGFWKEFKTYQGMYVVGADGVVYDYKVGLPYDPKYFLDSLAKGLSESNKASIAKSARLNSRLANDKSSLSVAPSTSVVRVYSRILPLPANSTISERSVGRDHMWIMRREVEEILAQSGGLDGFELPRSLVARMVRFHLLNNVGNIMPAFSEKQVRRAIFKAKKKSVQGDILTYSFTGDYSSYAAPRSDDAGEGSMEGTLAGEFDLDKKSKMIVRFRAYGEALSLGRNDSMIKTRKYPVSIAMVEANDPIGRSVIPFWANIPMFAPTYTNPQIVH
;
A
#
# COMPACT_ATOMS: atom_id res chain seq x y z
N MET A 1 -6.44 -12.21 -12.32
CA MET A 1 -7.68 -12.56 -13.04
C MET A 1 -8.71 -11.49 -12.73
N ASN A 2 -9.39 -10.95 -13.74
CA ASN A 2 -10.42 -9.94 -13.56
C ASN A 2 -11.76 -10.68 -13.58
N HIS A 3 -12.31 -11.01 -12.41
CA HIS A 3 -13.56 -11.76 -12.30
C HIS A 3 -14.72 -10.78 -12.50
N GLN A 4 -15.05 -10.51 -13.77
CA GLN A 4 -16.05 -9.53 -14.14
C GLN A 4 -17.40 -9.79 -13.46
N GLU A 5 -17.77 -11.07 -13.29
CA GLU A 5 -18.94 -11.51 -12.55
C GLU A 5 -19.00 -10.97 -11.10
N VAL A 6 -17.88 -10.97 -10.38
CA VAL A 6 -17.78 -10.42 -9.01
C VAL A 6 -18.00 -8.92 -9.04
N VAL A 7 -17.34 -8.24 -9.96
CA VAL A 7 -17.45 -6.78 -10.12
C VAL A 7 -18.89 -6.38 -10.44
N ASP A 8 -19.53 -7.10 -11.35
CA ASP A 8 -20.92 -6.85 -11.75
C ASP A 8 -21.88 -7.13 -10.61
N PHE A 9 -21.67 -8.22 -9.85
CA PHE A 9 -22.45 -8.54 -8.67
C PHE A 9 -22.35 -7.45 -7.59
N ILE A 10 -21.13 -6.98 -7.30
CA ILE A 10 -20.89 -5.90 -6.33
C ILE A 10 -21.60 -4.61 -6.79
N LYS A 11 -21.37 -4.18 -8.04
CA LYS A 11 -21.98 -2.95 -8.58
C LYS A 11 -23.51 -2.98 -8.56
N LYS A 12 -24.10 -4.15 -8.81
CA LYS A 12 -25.55 -4.32 -8.84
C LYS A 12 -26.18 -4.28 -7.45
N ASN A 13 -25.52 -4.84 -6.44
CA ASN A 13 -26.17 -5.16 -5.16
C ASN A 13 -25.59 -4.40 -3.95
N PHE A 14 -24.45 -3.74 -4.08
CA PHE A 14 -23.74 -3.11 -2.97
C PHE A 14 -23.30 -1.69 -3.30
N VAL A 15 -23.20 -0.87 -2.26
CA VAL A 15 -22.47 0.40 -2.30
C VAL A 15 -21.03 0.11 -1.91
N ALA A 16 -20.10 0.23 -2.85
CA ALA A 16 -18.68 0.05 -2.56
C ALA A 16 -18.19 1.20 -1.66
N VAL A 17 -17.61 0.85 -0.50
CA VAL A 17 -17.00 1.81 0.43
C VAL A 17 -15.53 1.46 0.57
N SER A 18 -14.66 2.46 0.47
CA SER A 18 -13.23 2.35 0.78
C SER A 18 -12.92 3.27 1.95
N ALA A 19 -12.19 2.77 2.94
CA ALA A 19 -11.69 3.56 4.05
C ALA A 19 -10.22 3.21 4.31
N SER A 20 -9.50 4.16 4.90
CA SER A 20 -8.13 3.94 5.37
C SER A 20 -8.17 2.97 6.56
N VAL A 21 -7.36 1.91 6.50
CA VAL A 21 -7.29 0.93 7.60
C VAL A 21 -6.80 1.59 8.90
N GLU A 22 -6.03 2.68 8.78
CA GLU A 22 -5.54 3.48 9.90
C GLU A 22 -6.67 4.26 10.58
N GLU A 23 -7.59 4.81 9.79
CA GLU A 23 -8.81 5.42 10.31
C GLU A 23 -9.71 4.39 10.97
N LEU A 24 -9.70 3.13 10.53
CA LEU A 24 -10.52 2.06 11.10
C LEU A 24 -9.88 1.33 12.29
N GLN A 25 -8.55 1.25 12.36
CA GLN A 25 -7.76 0.48 13.34
C GLN A 25 -6.62 1.32 13.98
N PRO A 26 -6.92 2.45 14.62
CA PRO A 26 -5.91 3.39 15.11
C PRO A 26 -4.95 2.79 16.14
N GLY A 27 -5.44 1.91 17.02
CA GLY A 27 -4.63 1.28 18.08
C GLY A 27 -3.47 0.40 17.58
N ARG A 28 -3.55 -0.12 16.34
CA ARG A 28 -2.47 -0.94 15.75
C ARG A 28 -1.29 -0.10 15.26
N TYR A 29 -1.55 1.14 14.87
CA TYR A 29 -0.59 2.01 14.19
C TYR A 29 -0.27 3.29 14.98
N GLY A 30 -0.77 3.43 16.21
CA GLY A 30 -0.56 4.61 17.04
C GLY A 30 -1.35 5.85 16.57
N GLY A 31 -2.43 5.64 15.81
CA GLY A 31 -3.31 6.71 15.33
C GLY A 31 -4.29 7.18 16.41
N ALA A 32 -4.86 8.37 16.24
CA ALA A 32 -5.96 8.86 17.07
C ALA A 32 -7.28 8.13 16.73
N ILE A 33 -8.16 7.95 17.72
CA ILE A 33 -9.50 7.39 17.50
C ILE A 33 -10.30 8.36 16.62
N SER A 34 -10.60 7.95 15.39
CA SER A 34 -11.38 8.70 14.42
C SER A 34 -12.89 8.42 14.56
N ALA A 35 -13.74 9.18 13.86
CA ALA A 35 -15.16 8.85 13.77
C ALA A 35 -15.38 7.50 13.06
N GLN A 36 -14.55 7.21 12.06
CA GLN A 36 -14.54 5.98 11.29
C GLN A 36 -14.19 4.77 12.17
N SER A 37 -13.18 4.88 13.05
CA SER A 37 -12.84 3.80 13.99
C SER A 37 -13.95 3.58 14.99
N LYS A 38 -14.59 4.64 15.50
CA LYS A 38 -15.72 4.51 16.44
C LYS A 38 -16.90 3.78 15.81
N TRP A 39 -17.13 4.00 14.51
CA TRP A 39 -18.16 3.27 13.76
C TRP A 39 -17.74 1.83 13.47
N PHE A 40 -16.51 1.60 13.04
CA PHE A 40 -16.05 0.29 12.56
C PHE A 40 -15.62 -0.68 13.65
N GLU A 41 -14.99 -0.22 14.72
CA GLU A 41 -14.47 -1.10 15.77
C GLU A 41 -15.55 -2.03 16.37
N PRO A 42 -16.77 -1.55 16.70
CA PRO A 42 -17.85 -2.43 17.13
C PRO A 42 -18.27 -3.45 16.06
N ILE A 43 -18.21 -3.08 14.78
CA ILE A 43 -18.53 -3.96 13.65
C ILE A 43 -17.47 -5.07 13.57
N GLY A 44 -16.18 -4.70 13.60
CA GLY A 44 -15.06 -5.64 13.60
C GLY A 44 -15.13 -6.60 14.77
N GLN A 45 -15.37 -6.11 15.99
CA GLN A 45 -15.51 -6.95 17.19
C GLN A 45 -16.68 -7.94 17.08
N ARG A 46 -17.85 -7.50 16.58
CA ARG A 46 -19.00 -8.39 16.35
C ARG A 46 -18.72 -9.44 15.29
N ALA A 47 -18.11 -9.03 14.18
CA ALA A 47 -17.76 -9.95 13.10
C ALA A 47 -16.81 -11.05 13.61
N MET A 48 -15.80 -10.65 14.38
CA MET A 48 -14.85 -11.56 14.99
C MET A 48 -15.51 -12.54 15.96
N SER A 49 -16.39 -12.05 16.84
CA SER A 49 -17.05 -12.92 17.82
C SER A 49 -18.06 -13.89 17.20
N GLN A 50 -18.69 -13.50 16.10
CA GLN A 50 -19.75 -14.29 15.46
C GLN A 50 -19.23 -15.27 14.39
N PHE A 51 -18.19 -14.89 13.65
CA PHE A 51 -17.83 -15.60 12.42
C PHE A 51 -16.36 -16.06 12.38
N ALA A 52 -15.47 -15.50 13.20
CA ALA A 52 -14.06 -15.91 13.18
C ALA A 52 -13.83 -17.21 13.98
N PRO A 53 -12.83 -18.02 13.60
CA PRO A 53 -12.42 -19.17 14.40
C PRO A 53 -12.05 -18.75 15.84
N PRO A 54 -12.34 -19.59 16.86
CA PRO A 54 -11.91 -19.34 18.23
C PRO A 54 -10.40 -19.07 18.31
N GLY A 55 -10.01 -18.03 19.04
CA GLY A 55 -8.60 -17.67 19.24
C GLY A 55 -7.98 -16.79 18.15
N PHE A 56 -8.64 -16.57 17.01
CA PHE A 56 -8.09 -15.78 15.90
C PHE A 56 -7.60 -14.39 16.33
N TRP A 57 -8.41 -13.66 17.12
CA TRP A 57 -8.00 -12.33 17.60
C TRP A 57 -6.76 -12.38 18.51
N LYS A 58 -6.64 -13.41 19.35
CA LYS A 58 -5.51 -13.60 20.26
C LYS A 58 -4.20 -13.77 19.47
N GLU A 59 -4.28 -14.48 18.35
CA GLU A 59 -3.15 -14.80 17.47
C GLU A 59 -2.78 -13.60 16.59
N PHE A 60 -3.75 -13.05 15.84
CA PHE A 60 -3.44 -12.08 14.77
C PHE A 60 -3.64 -10.61 15.15
N LYS A 61 -4.36 -10.32 16.24
CA LYS A 61 -4.67 -8.96 16.72
C LYS A 61 -5.12 -8.01 15.60
N THR A 62 -5.95 -8.52 14.68
CA THR A 62 -6.41 -7.77 13.51
C THR A 62 -7.85 -8.09 13.18
N TYR A 63 -8.58 -7.07 12.71
CA TYR A 63 -9.90 -7.21 12.11
C TYR A 63 -9.79 -7.31 10.57
N GLN A 64 -8.68 -7.81 10.04
CA GLN A 64 -8.55 -7.98 8.58
C GLN A 64 -9.49 -9.08 8.10
N GLY A 65 -10.21 -8.79 7.03
CA GLY A 65 -11.15 -9.71 6.42
C GLY A 65 -12.14 -8.96 5.55
N MET A 66 -13.10 -9.70 5.02
CA MET A 66 -14.17 -9.16 4.21
C MET A 66 -15.46 -9.14 5.00
N TYR A 67 -16.22 -8.06 4.84
CA TYR A 67 -17.40 -7.78 5.64
C TYR A 67 -18.58 -7.54 4.70
N VAL A 68 -19.70 -8.21 4.96
CA VAL A 68 -21.00 -7.78 4.44
C VAL A 68 -21.76 -7.15 5.59
N VAL A 69 -21.94 -5.84 5.53
CA VAL A 69 -22.51 -5.04 6.62
C VAL A 69 -23.66 -4.18 6.16
N GLY A 70 -24.69 -4.08 7.00
CA GLY A 70 -25.77 -3.12 6.82
C GLY A 70 -25.31 -1.70 7.11
N ALA A 71 -26.06 -0.71 6.62
CA ALA A 71 -25.81 0.70 6.93
C ALA A 71 -25.96 1.03 8.43
N ASP A 72 -26.63 0.17 9.18
CA ASP A 72 -26.77 0.20 10.64
C ASP A 72 -25.61 -0.47 11.39
N GLY A 73 -24.61 -1.01 10.66
CA GLY A 73 -23.46 -1.70 11.22
C GLY A 73 -23.73 -3.14 11.67
N VAL A 74 -24.88 -3.72 11.32
CA VAL A 74 -25.13 -5.16 11.51
C VAL A 74 -24.25 -5.96 10.54
N VAL A 75 -23.59 -6.99 11.04
CA VAL A 75 -22.73 -7.88 10.24
C VAL A 75 -23.57 -9.07 9.77
N TYR A 76 -23.62 -9.30 8.46
CA TYR A 76 -24.37 -10.41 7.86
C TYR A 76 -23.47 -11.56 7.40
N ASP A 77 -22.22 -11.26 7.04
CA ASP A 77 -21.19 -12.26 6.82
C ASP A 77 -19.81 -11.65 7.07
N TYR A 78 -18.89 -12.49 7.53
CA TYR A 78 -17.48 -12.15 7.65
C TYR A 78 -16.62 -13.32 7.23
N LYS A 79 -15.54 -13.01 6.51
CA LYS A 79 -14.53 -13.99 6.11
C LYS A 79 -13.14 -13.47 6.42
N VAL A 80 -12.38 -14.29 7.13
CA VAL A 80 -10.95 -14.10 7.32
C VAL A 80 -10.23 -14.29 5.98
N GLY A 81 -9.32 -13.37 5.67
CA GLY A 81 -8.52 -13.42 4.45
C GLY A 81 -9.30 -13.09 3.18
N LEU A 82 -8.58 -13.03 2.05
CA LEU A 82 -9.19 -12.93 0.74
C LEU A 82 -9.41 -14.36 0.22
N PRO A 83 -10.65 -14.79 -0.07
CA PRO A 83 -10.83 -16.00 -0.84
C PRO A 83 -10.32 -15.72 -2.24
N TYR A 84 -9.23 -16.40 -2.57
CA TYR A 84 -8.67 -16.38 -3.92
C TYR A 84 -9.59 -17.07 -4.93
N ASP A 85 -10.61 -17.78 -4.46
CA ASP A 85 -11.69 -18.37 -5.25
C ASP A 85 -12.86 -17.36 -5.40
N PRO A 86 -13.11 -16.86 -6.62
CA PRO A 86 -14.21 -15.94 -6.92
C PRO A 86 -15.57 -16.52 -6.60
N LYS A 87 -15.75 -17.84 -6.76
CA LYS A 87 -17.02 -18.50 -6.48
C LYS A 87 -17.33 -18.44 -4.99
N TYR A 88 -16.34 -18.79 -4.16
CA TYR A 88 -16.47 -18.67 -2.71
C TYR A 88 -16.71 -17.21 -2.28
N PHE A 89 -16.11 -16.25 -2.99
CA PHE A 89 -16.37 -14.84 -2.74
C PHE A 89 -17.81 -14.44 -3.08
N LEU A 90 -18.31 -14.83 -4.25
CA LEU A 90 -19.69 -14.61 -4.67
C LEU A 90 -20.68 -15.27 -3.70
N ASP A 91 -20.41 -16.49 -3.24
CA ASP A 91 -21.25 -17.21 -2.28
C ASP A 91 -21.36 -16.44 -0.95
N SER A 92 -20.24 -15.88 -0.46
CA SER A 92 -20.22 -15.04 0.74
C SER A 92 -21.03 -13.74 0.54
N LEU A 93 -20.86 -13.06 -0.59
CA LEU A 93 -21.62 -11.85 -0.91
C LEU A 93 -23.12 -12.14 -1.06
N ALA A 94 -23.48 -13.22 -1.76
CA ALA A 94 -24.87 -13.64 -1.98
C ALA A 94 -25.55 -14.04 -0.67
N LYS A 95 -24.85 -14.80 0.20
CA LYS A 95 -25.32 -15.14 1.54
C LYS A 95 -25.57 -13.89 2.37
N GLY A 96 -24.59 -12.98 2.46
CA GLY A 96 -24.73 -11.74 3.21
C GLY A 96 -25.88 -10.86 2.71
N LEU A 97 -26.07 -10.77 1.39
CA LEU A 97 -27.19 -10.05 0.78
C LEU A 97 -28.55 -10.70 1.12
N SER A 98 -28.64 -12.02 1.05
CA SER A 98 -29.85 -12.77 1.43
C SER A 98 -30.22 -12.51 2.89
N GLU A 99 -29.26 -12.62 3.81
CA GLU A 99 -29.51 -12.37 5.25
C GLU A 99 -29.86 -10.91 5.52
N SER A 100 -29.22 -9.97 4.82
CA SER A 100 -29.58 -8.55 4.89
C SER A 100 -31.01 -8.28 4.43
N ASN A 101 -31.44 -8.88 3.32
CA ASN A 101 -32.81 -8.75 2.82
C ASN A 101 -33.85 -9.33 3.78
N LYS A 102 -33.57 -10.47 4.42
CA LYS A 102 -34.45 -11.02 5.47
C LYS A 102 -34.59 -10.06 6.66
N ALA A 103 -33.48 -9.44 7.07
CA ALA A 103 -33.46 -8.51 8.19
C ALA A 103 -34.08 -7.15 7.87
N SER A 104 -33.93 -6.64 6.64
CA SER A 104 -34.47 -5.34 6.22
C SER A 104 -35.99 -5.36 6.07
N ILE A 105 -36.56 -6.49 5.64
CA ILE A 105 -38.02 -6.74 5.68
C ILE A 105 -38.55 -6.65 7.12
N ALA A 106 -37.73 -6.99 8.12
CA ALA A 106 -38.11 -6.91 9.54
C ALA A 106 -37.90 -5.54 10.20
N LYS A 107 -37.12 -4.63 9.60
CA LYS A 107 -36.80 -3.31 10.15
C LYS A 107 -36.92 -2.21 9.09
N SER A 108 -38.15 -1.77 8.84
CA SER A 108 -38.39 -0.51 8.12
C SER A 108 -38.22 0.70 9.06
N ALA A 109 -37.01 0.92 9.56
CA ALA A 109 -36.66 2.16 10.26
C ALA A 109 -35.72 2.96 9.36
N ARG A 110 -36.21 4.09 8.84
CA ARG A 110 -35.44 5.04 8.03
C ARG A 110 -34.22 5.53 8.82
N LEU A 111 -33.02 5.33 8.27
CA LEU A 111 -31.82 6.01 8.75
C LEU A 111 -31.98 7.52 8.50
N ASN A 112 -32.33 8.28 9.54
CA ASN A 112 -32.16 9.73 9.59
C ASN A 112 -30.77 10.04 10.13
N SER A 113 -29.73 9.78 9.34
CA SER A 113 -28.43 10.37 9.62
C SER A 113 -27.93 11.06 8.36
N ARG A 114 -28.09 12.39 8.35
CA ARG A 114 -27.11 13.23 7.68
C ARG A 114 -25.79 12.96 8.38
N LEU A 115 -24.98 12.07 7.80
CA LEU A 115 -23.56 12.03 8.11
C LEU A 115 -23.07 13.46 7.88
N ALA A 116 -22.63 14.12 8.96
CA ALA A 116 -21.92 15.37 8.82
C ALA A 116 -20.78 15.10 7.83
N ASN A 117 -20.69 15.91 6.78
CA ASN A 117 -19.51 16.00 5.93
C ASN A 117 -18.38 16.58 6.80
N ASP A 118 -17.92 15.82 7.79
CA ASP A 118 -16.69 16.13 8.48
C ASP A 118 -15.59 15.97 7.43
N LYS A 119 -15.09 17.12 6.98
CA LYS A 119 -13.94 17.25 6.08
C LYS A 119 -12.65 16.80 6.78
N SER A 120 -12.67 15.65 7.47
CA SER A 120 -11.48 15.11 8.14
C SER A 120 -10.60 14.31 7.20
N SER A 121 -11.03 14.03 5.96
CA SER A 121 -10.12 13.55 4.93
C SER A 121 -9.21 14.72 4.56
N LEU A 122 -7.96 14.71 5.05
CA LEU A 122 -6.88 15.54 4.53
C LEU A 122 -6.94 15.48 3.00
N SER A 123 -7.43 16.55 2.36
CA SER A 123 -7.51 16.59 0.91
C SER A 123 -6.09 16.68 0.38
N VAL A 124 -5.76 15.83 -0.59
CA VAL A 124 -4.46 15.84 -1.27
C VAL A 124 -4.14 17.23 -1.73
N ALA A 125 -2.98 17.75 -1.33
CA ALA A 125 -2.48 19.00 -1.90
C ALA A 125 -2.44 18.81 -3.42
N PRO A 126 -3.11 19.65 -4.23
CA PRO A 126 -3.20 19.46 -5.68
C PRO A 126 -1.85 19.24 -6.39
N SER A 127 -0.76 19.70 -5.78
CA SER A 127 0.62 19.55 -6.23
C SER A 127 1.31 18.22 -5.83
N THR A 128 0.57 17.22 -5.34
CA THR A 128 1.14 15.90 -5.05
C THR A 128 1.13 15.05 -6.32
N SER A 129 2.28 14.46 -6.66
CA SER A 129 2.38 13.55 -7.81
C SER A 129 2.18 12.11 -7.33
N VAL A 130 1.41 11.31 -8.07
CA VAL A 130 1.13 9.91 -7.70
C VAL A 130 1.83 8.98 -8.68
N VAL A 131 2.45 7.94 -8.15
CA VAL A 131 3.16 6.90 -8.90
C VAL A 131 2.58 5.55 -8.50
N ARG A 132 2.05 4.80 -9.45
CA ARG A 132 1.69 3.39 -9.26
C ARG A 132 2.94 2.55 -9.21
N VAL A 133 3.03 1.71 -8.21
CA VAL A 133 4.13 0.77 -7.98
C VAL A 133 3.60 -0.64 -8.18
N TYR A 134 4.26 -1.38 -9.04
CA TYR A 134 3.97 -2.77 -9.32
C TYR A 134 5.16 -3.63 -8.91
N SER A 135 4.90 -4.78 -8.30
CA SER A 135 5.93 -5.78 -8.02
C SER A 135 5.48 -7.16 -8.46
N ARG A 136 6.45 -7.99 -8.87
CA ARG A 136 6.22 -9.37 -9.27
C ARG A 136 7.43 -10.24 -9.00
N ILE A 137 7.21 -11.45 -8.51
CA ILE A 137 8.26 -12.47 -8.37
C ILE A 137 8.53 -13.07 -9.76
N LEU A 138 9.77 -12.95 -10.26
CA LEU A 138 10.14 -13.41 -11.61
C LEU A 138 11.59 -13.94 -11.66
N PRO A 139 11.82 -15.24 -11.97
CA PRO A 139 10.81 -16.26 -12.26
C PRO A 139 9.98 -16.65 -11.05
N LEU A 140 8.76 -17.14 -11.30
CA LEU A 140 7.88 -17.67 -10.26
C LEU A 140 8.38 -19.06 -9.81
N PRO A 141 8.55 -19.31 -8.50
CA PRO A 141 8.78 -20.65 -7.98
C PRO A 141 7.69 -21.65 -8.42
N ALA A 142 8.08 -22.92 -8.64
CA ALA A 142 7.16 -23.96 -9.13
C ALA A 142 5.91 -24.13 -8.24
N ASN A 143 6.10 -24.03 -6.92
CA ASN A 143 5.05 -24.20 -5.91
C ASN A 143 4.45 -22.87 -5.45
N SER A 144 4.54 -21.80 -6.25
CA SER A 144 3.96 -20.53 -5.89
C SER A 144 2.45 -20.61 -5.70
N THR A 145 1.99 -20.03 -4.60
CA THR A 145 0.57 -19.81 -4.29
C THR A 145 -0.10 -18.89 -5.32
N ILE A 146 -1.43 -18.86 -5.37
CA ILE A 146 -2.18 -17.93 -6.24
C ILE A 146 -1.82 -16.47 -5.93
N SER A 147 -1.61 -16.15 -4.65
CA SER A 147 -1.19 -14.83 -4.22
C SER A 147 0.19 -14.46 -4.76
N GLU A 148 1.16 -15.38 -4.66
CA GLU A 148 2.52 -15.21 -5.22
C GLU A 148 2.57 -15.09 -6.75
N ARG A 149 1.58 -15.66 -7.45
CA ARG A 149 1.42 -15.52 -8.90
C ARG A 149 0.82 -14.17 -9.32
N SER A 150 0.31 -13.40 -8.35
CA SER A 150 -0.35 -12.12 -8.61
C SER A 150 0.64 -10.98 -8.81
N VAL A 151 0.13 -9.84 -9.28
CA VAL A 151 0.89 -8.59 -9.35
C VAL A 151 0.62 -7.80 -8.07
N GLY A 152 1.68 -7.50 -7.32
CA GLY A 152 1.64 -6.57 -6.21
C GLY A 152 1.36 -5.18 -6.72
N ARG A 153 0.49 -4.43 -6.04
CA ARG A 153 0.09 -3.08 -6.43
C ARG A 153 0.16 -2.18 -5.21
N ASP A 154 0.75 -1.02 -5.40
CA ASP A 154 0.86 0.02 -4.40
C ASP A 154 0.88 1.39 -5.09
N HIS A 155 0.76 2.46 -4.32
CA HIS A 155 0.85 3.83 -4.80
C HIS A 155 1.84 4.57 -3.93
N MET A 156 2.79 5.25 -4.57
CA MET A 156 3.72 6.17 -3.96
C MET A 156 3.32 7.59 -4.29
N TRP A 157 3.36 8.48 -3.31
CA TRP A 157 3.17 9.90 -3.49
C TRP A 157 4.51 10.62 -3.36
N ILE A 158 4.76 11.48 -4.33
CA ILE A 158 5.87 12.41 -4.32
C ILE A 158 5.32 13.77 -3.89
N MET A 159 5.77 14.21 -2.73
CA MET A 159 5.22 15.37 -2.04
C MET A 159 5.75 16.65 -2.69
N ARG A 160 4.97 17.74 -2.61
CA ARG A 160 5.37 19.05 -3.15
C ARG A 160 6.76 19.49 -2.68
N ARG A 161 7.05 19.34 -1.38
CA ARG A 161 8.36 19.69 -0.80
C ARG A 161 9.52 18.93 -1.44
N GLU A 162 9.31 17.68 -1.83
CA GLU A 162 10.32 16.84 -2.48
C GLU A 162 10.52 17.33 -3.93
N VAL A 163 9.45 17.74 -4.61
CA VAL A 163 9.55 18.36 -5.95
C VAL A 163 10.27 19.71 -5.90
N GLU A 164 10.02 20.52 -4.88
CA GLU A 164 10.69 21.81 -4.67
C GLU A 164 12.19 21.61 -4.35
N GLU A 165 12.55 20.58 -3.59
CA GLU A 165 13.95 20.21 -3.35
C GLU A 165 14.65 19.74 -4.64
N ILE A 166 13.99 18.95 -5.48
CA ILE A 166 14.49 18.59 -6.82
C ILE A 166 14.73 19.84 -7.67
N LEU A 167 13.78 20.77 -7.70
CA LEU A 167 13.91 22.02 -8.44
C LEU A 167 15.08 22.86 -7.94
N ALA A 168 15.28 22.97 -6.63
CA ALA A 168 16.38 23.72 -6.05
C ALA A 168 17.76 23.14 -6.43
N GLN A 169 17.86 21.81 -6.54
CA GLN A 169 19.10 21.12 -6.91
C GLN A 169 19.32 21.02 -8.43
N SER A 170 18.29 21.28 -9.23
CA SER A 170 18.31 21.11 -10.68
C SER A 170 19.29 22.02 -11.45
N GLY A 171 19.94 22.99 -10.80
CA GLY A 171 20.89 23.91 -11.43
C GLY A 171 22.23 23.27 -11.82
N GLY A 172 22.63 22.16 -11.19
CA GLY A 172 23.93 21.52 -11.42
C GLY A 172 24.01 20.66 -12.69
N LEU A 173 25.17 20.64 -13.34
CA LEU A 173 25.46 19.80 -14.51
C LEU A 173 25.79 18.34 -14.14
N ASP A 174 26.30 18.11 -12.92
CA ASP A 174 26.84 16.81 -12.48
C ASP A 174 25.78 15.85 -11.92
N GLY A 175 24.49 16.23 -12.00
CA GLY A 175 23.41 15.52 -11.34
C GLY A 175 23.31 15.85 -9.85
N PHE A 176 22.36 15.23 -9.17
CA PHE A 176 22.07 15.46 -7.75
C PHE A 176 21.48 14.21 -7.10
N GLU A 177 21.49 14.15 -5.77
CA GLU A 177 20.82 13.08 -5.03
C GLU A 177 19.33 13.38 -4.91
N LEU A 178 18.46 12.39 -5.14
CA LEU A 178 17.02 12.59 -4.93
C LEU A 178 16.73 12.95 -3.47
N PRO A 179 15.65 13.72 -3.21
CA PRO A 179 15.28 14.13 -1.86
C PRO A 179 15.29 12.96 -0.87
N ARG A 180 16.00 13.13 0.25
CA ARG A 180 16.18 12.04 1.22
C ARG A 180 14.85 11.48 1.74
N SER A 181 13.87 12.35 1.94
CA SER A 181 12.53 11.94 2.39
C SER A 181 11.78 11.10 1.36
N LEU A 182 11.96 11.37 0.06
CA LEU A 182 11.44 10.55 -1.03
C LEU A 182 12.15 9.20 -1.08
N VAL A 183 13.48 9.18 -1.07
CA VAL A 183 14.29 7.95 -1.12
C VAL A 183 13.97 7.03 0.06
N ALA A 184 13.92 7.58 1.26
CA ALA A 184 13.59 6.85 2.47
C ALA A 184 12.19 6.23 2.39
N ARG A 185 11.22 6.95 1.83
CA ARG A 185 9.85 6.47 1.63
C ARG A 185 9.80 5.37 0.58
N MET A 186 10.50 5.54 -0.54
CA MET A 186 10.66 4.51 -1.58
C MET A 186 11.17 3.20 -0.98
N VAL A 187 12.31 3.23 -0.29
CA VAL A 187 12.97 2.02 0.21
C VAL A 187 12.21 1.35 1.37
N ARG A 188 11.56 2.14 2.23
CA ARG A 188 10.85 1.59 3.39
C ARG A 188 9.49 1.01 3.06
N PHE A 189 8.78 1.56 2.08
CA PHE A 189 7.35 1.28 1.86
C PHE A 189 7.03 0.75 0.46
N HIS A 190 7.81 1.12 -0.57
CA HIS A 190 7.40 0.89 -1.96
C HIS A 190 8.27 -0.10 -2.72
N LEU A 191 9.56 -0.12 -2.40
CA LEU A 191 10.53 -1.06 -2.95
C LEU A 191 10.52 -2.35 -2.14
N LEU A 192 9.31 -2.90 -1.97
CA LEU A 192 8.99 -4.09 -1.20
C LEU A 192 8.40 -5.17 -2.12
N ASN A 193 8.46 -6.42 -1.66
CA ASN A 193 7.61 -7.46 -2.22
C ASN A 193 6.17 -7.27 -1.71
N ASN A 194 5.32 -6.70 -2.57
CA ASN A 194 3.88 -6.50 -2.31
C ASN A 194 3.03 -7.68 -2.83
N VAL A 195 3.63 -8.86 -2.97
CA VAL A 195 2.99 -10.09 -3.46
C VAL A 195 2.93 -11.14 -2.35
N GLY A 196 1.83 -11.90 -2.22
CA GLY A 196 1.80 -13.15 -1.44
C GLY A 196 1.56 -12.99 0.07
N ASN A 197 2.29 -12.09 0.71
CA ASN A 197 2.14 -11.52 2.04
C ASN A 197 3.11 -10.34 2.05
N ILE A 198 2.57 -9.14 2.23
CA ILE A 198 3.34 -7.90 2.12
C ILE A 198 4.57 -7.99 3.03
N MET A 199 5.76 -7.92 2.45
CA MET A 199 6.97 -7.68 3.24
C MET A 199 6.68 -6.44 4.10
N PRO A 200 6.70 -6.53 5.44
CA PRO A 200 6.35 -5.39 6.25
C PRO A 200 7.33 -4.25 5.95
N ALA A 201 6.83 -3.03 6.05
CA ALA A 201 7.65 -1.86 5.84
C ALA A 201 8.89 -1.89 6.73
N PHE A 202 10.04 -1.54 6.16
CA PHE A 202 11.27 -1.43 6.93
C PHE A 202 11.20 -0.19 7.82
N SER A 203 11.64 -0.34 9.07
CA SER A 203 11.96 0.82 9.89
C SER A 203 13.19 1.53 9.33
N GLU A 204 13.38 2.76 9.75
CA GLU A 204 14.52 3.55 9.30
C GLU A 204 15.87 2.88 9.63
N LYS A 205 16.00 2.28 10.82
CA LYS A 205 17.19 1.54 11.26
C LYS A 205 17.46 0.26 10.46
N GLN A 206 16.46 -0.22 9.72
CA GLN A 206 16.55 -1.43 8.91
C GLN A 206 17.01 -1.12 7.49
N VAL A 207 16.96 0.13 7.04
CA VAL A 207 17.55 0.52 5.76
C VAL A 207 19.06 0.59 5.92
N ARG A 208 19.79 -0.22 5.16
CA ARG A 208 21.25 -0.29 5.21
C ARG A 208 21.85 0.64 4.17
N ARG A 209 21.32 0.62 2.95
CA ARG A 209 21.80 1.43 1.82
C ARG A 209 20.61 1.99 1.05
N ALA A 210 20.70 3.24 0.62
CA ALA A 210 19.69 3.89 -0.23
C ALA A 210 20.30 5.11 -0.91
N ILE A 211 20.85 4.93 -2.12
CA ILE A 211 21.52 5.99 -2.87
C ILE A 211 20.81 6.13 -4.21
N PHE A 212 20.16 7.27 -4.42
CA PHE A 212 19.44 7.57 -5.65
C PHE A 212 19.94 8.87 -6.23
N LYS A 213 20.44 8.82 -7.46
CA LYS A 213 21.03 9.96 -8.16
C LYS A 213 20.24 10.24 -9.42
N ALA A 214 19.93 11.50 -9.66
CA ALA A 214 19.26 11.99 -10.84
C ALA A 214 20.21 12.86 -11.67
N LYS A 215 20.07 12.79 -12.99
CA LYS A 215 20.81 13.58 -13.96
C LYS A 215 19.84 14.19 -14.96
N LYS A 216 19.97 15.49 -15.19
CA LYS A 216 19.17 16.21 -16.19
C LYS A 216 19.51 15.68 -17.59
N LYS A 217 18.48 15.33 -18.38
CA LYS A 217 18.63 14.89 -19.78
C LYS A 217 18.32 16.01 -20.76
N SER A 218 17.23 16.74 -20.53
CA SER A 218 16.74 17.77 -21.46
C SER A 218 15.89 18.81 -20.75
N VAL A 219 15.75 19.96 -21.42
CA VAL A 219 14.86 21.05 -21.05
C VAL A 219 14.04 21.41 -22.27
N GLN A 220 12.72 21.36 -22.17
CA GLN A 220 11.80 21.78 -23.22
C GLN A 220 10.75 22.72 -22.65
N GLY A 221 10.99 24.03 -22.79
CA GLY A 221 10.15 25.06 -22.18
C GLY A 221 10.13 24.95 -20.66
N ASP A 222 8.94 24.62 -20.12
CA ASP A 222 8.74 24.43 -18.68
C ASP A 222 8.98 23.00 -18.18
N ILE A 223 9.23 22.06 -19.08
CA ILE A 223 9.46 20.66 -18.75
C ILE A 223 10.96 20.37 -18.60
N LEU A 224 11.34 19.83 -17.45
CA LEU A 224 12.68 19.33 -17.15
C LEU A 224 12.64 17.80 -17.10
N THR A 225 13.41 17.14 -17.96
CA THR A 225 13.49 15.67 -17.96
C THR A 225 14.76 15.22 -17.25
N TYR A 226 14.60 14.25 -16.35
CA TYR A 226 15.70 13.61 -15.62
C TYR A 226 15.70 12.11 -15.86
N SER A 227 16.89 11.53 -15.98
CA SER A 227 17.11 10.11 -15.72
C SER A 227 17.59 9.94 -14.28
N PHE A 228 17.28 8.83 -13.64
CA PHE A 228 17.82 8.50 -12.33
C PHE A 228 18.18 7.03 -12.21
N THR A 229 19.09 6.74 -11.28
CA THR A 229 19.48 5.39 -10.86
C THR A 229 19.51 5.32 -9.35
N GLY A 230 19.10 4.20 -8.80
CA GLY A 230 19.05 3.92 -7.38
C GLY A 230 19.60 2.55 -7.06
N ASP A 231 20.30 2.45 -5.94
CA ASP A 231 20.76 1.21 -5.34
C ASP A 231 20.38 1.22 -3.86
N TYR A 232 19.84 0.10 -3.37
CA TYR A 232 19.31 0.02 -2.02
C TYR A 232 19.45 -1.36 -1.40
N SER A 233 19.48 -1.39 -0.08
CA SER A 233 19.36 -2.62 0.71
C SER A 233 18.74 -2.36 2.07
N SER A 234 17.93 -3.31 2.52
CA SER A 234 17.21 -3.28 3.78
C SER A 234 17.28 -4.65 4.45
N TYR A 235 17.38 -4.65 5.78
CA TYR A 235 17.46 -5.86 6.60
C TYR A 235 16.69 -5.68 7.92
N ALA A 236 15.79 -6.61 8.19
CA ALA A 236 15.06 -6.76 9.43
C ALA A 236 15.42 -8.10 10.06
N ALA A 237 16.00 -8.06 11.26
CA ALA A 237 16.28 -9.23 12.08
C ALA A 237 14.99 -10.04 12.35
N PRO A 238 15.11 -11.33 12.73
CA PRO A 238 13.96 -12.16 13.07
C PRO A 238 13.17 -11.50 14.21
N ARG A 239 11.85 -11.62 14.17
CA ARG A 239 10.99 -11.18 15.28
C ARG A 239 10.64 -12.39 16.15
N SER A 240 10.23 -12.12 17.39
CA SER A 240 9.84 -13.15 18.36
C SER A 240 8.52 -13.86 18.02
N ASP A 241 7.79 -13.42 16.99
CA ASP A 241 6.50 -13.93 16.54
C ASP A 241 6.64 -14.90 15.34
N ASP A 242 7.73 -15.66 15.28
CA ASP A 242 8.09 -16.59 14.19
C ASP A 242 8.21 -15.97 12.79
N ALA A 243 8.10 -14.64 12.67
CA ALA A 243 8.47 -13.96 11.44
C ALA A 243 10.00 -14.02 11.29
N GLY A 244 10.46 -14.90 10.39
CA GLY A 244 11.86 -15.02 10.00
C GLY A 244 12.47 -13.69 9.54
N GLU A 245 13.78 -13.73 9.29
CA GLU A 245 14.51 -12.57 8.77
C GLU A 245 13.80 -11.98 7.54
N GLY A 246 13.91 -10.67 7.35
CA GLY A 246 13.44 -10.00 6.14
C GLY A 246 14.57 -9.21 5.53
N SER A 247 14.86 -9.40 4.25
CA SER A 247 15.75 -8.50 3.54
C SER A 247 15.25 -8.22 2.13
N MET A 248 15.66 -7.08 1.62
CA MET A 248 15.46 -6.71 0.24
C MET A 248 16.63 -5.85 -0.22
N GLU A 249 17.21 -6.19 -1.35
CA GLU A 249 18.29 -5.43 -1.98
C GLU A 249 18.06 -5.37 -3.47
N GLY A 250 18.43 -4.27 -4.11
CA GLY A 250 18.16 -4.13 -5.53
C GLY A 250 18.57 -2.80 -6.11
N THR A 251 18.21 -2.64 -7.38
CA THR A 251 18.44 -1.43 -8.15
C THR A 251 17.14 -0.94 -8.78
N LEU A 252 17.06 0.35 -9.03
CA LEU A 252 15.95 0.99 -9.73
C LEU A 252 16.52 2.01 -10.72
N ALA A 253 16.09 2.00 -11.97
CA ALA A 253 16.46 3.01 -12.95
C ALA A 253 15.22 3.54 -13.64
N GLY A 254 15.24 4.81 -14.02
CA GLY A 254 14.06 5.41 -14.63
C GLY A 254 14.27 6.83 -15.11
N GLU A 255 13.15 7.43 -15.47
CA GLU A 255 13.05 8.81 -15.89
C GLU A 255 11.82 9.48 -15.30
N PHE A 256 11.90 10.79 -15.11
CA PHE A 256 10.74 11.61 -14.80
C PHE A 256 10.81 12.98 -15.47
N ASP A 257 9.65 13.52 -15.79
CA ASP A 257 9.47 14.88 -16.28
C ASP A 257 8.84 15.73 -15.19
N LEU A 258 9.43 16.89 -14.97
CA LEU A 258 9.01 17.86 -13.97
C LEU A 258 8.56 19.14 -14.69
N ASP A 259 7.33 19.56 -14.45
CA ASP A 259 6.80 20.85 -14.89
C ASP A 259 7.10 21.93 -13.85
N LYS A 260 7.98 22.89 -14.22
CA LYS A 260 8.39 24.00 -13.35
C LYS A 260 7.23 24.86 -12.90
N LYS A 261 6.21 25.05 -13.75
CA LYS A 261 5.10 25.97 -13.49
C LYS A 261 4.13 25.37 -12.47
N SER A 262 3.70 24.14 -12.70
CA SER A 262 2.81 23.44 -11.76
C SER A 262 3.54 22.87 -10.53
N LYS A 263 4.88 22.78 -10.57
CA LYS A 263 5.71 22.12 -9.56
C LYS A 263 5.25 20.68 -9.31
N MET A 264 5.05 19.94 -10.40
CA MET A 264 4.62 18.54 -10.37
C MET A 264 5.48 17.67 -11.27
N ILE A 265 5.55 16.39 -10.92
CA ILE A 265 6.03 15.35 -11.82
C ILE A 265 4.84 14.95 -12.71
N VAL A 266 4.99 15.16 -14.02
CA VAL A 266 3.95 14.92 -15.03
C VAL A 266 4.18 13.65 -15.83
N ARG A 267 5.38 13.07 -15.72
CA ARG A 267 5.71 11.72 -16.20
C ARG A 267 6.68 11.10 -15.21
N PHE A 268 6.47 9.84 -14.88
CA PHE A 268 7.40 9.03 -14.10
C PHE A 268 7.37 7.63 -14.66
N ARG A 269 8.54 7.06 -14.97
CA ARG A 269 8.67 5.66 -15.42
C ARG A 269 9.95 5.09 -14.83
N ALA A 270 9.85 4.00 -14.10
CA ALA A 270 11.02 3.31 -13.58
C ALA A 270 10.84 1.79 -13.60
N TYR A 271 11.96 1.09 -13.72
CA TYR A 271 12.05 -0.35 -13.63
C TYR A 271 13.20 -0.72 -12.70
N GLY A 272 13.01 -1.78 -11.93
CA GLY A 272 13.99 -2.24 -10.97
C GLY A 272 13.95 -3.74 -10.79
N GLU A 273 15.06 -4.24 -10.28
CA GLU A 273 15.26 -5.64 -9.94
C GLU A 273 15.79 -5.73 -8.53
N ALA A 274 15.24 -6.66 -7.77
CA ALA A 274 15.59 -6.85 -6.39
C ALA A 274 15.65 -8.33 -6.04
N LEU A 275 16.40 -8.65 -5.00
CA LEU A 275 16.37 -9.93 -4.32
C LEU A 275 15.71 -9.73 -2.97
N SER A 276 14.74 -10.59 -2.65
CA SER A 276 14.04 -10.55 -1.37
C SER A 276 14.20 -11.88 -0.63
N LEU A 277 14.37 -11.81 0.69
CA LEU A 277 14.28 -12.96 1.58
C LEU A 277 12.80 -13.19 1.93
N GLY A 278 12.31 -14.40 1.73
CA GLY A 278 10.88 -14.72 1.92
C GLY A 278 10.53 -14.93 3.38
N ARG A 279 9.34 -14.45 3.77
CA ARG A 279 8.77 -14.68 5.10
C ARG A 279 7.67 -15.74 5.15
N ASN A 280 7.31 -16.32 4.00
CA ASN A 280 6.30 -17.38 3.91
C ASN A 280 6.96 -18.73 3.62
N ASP A 281 6.34 -19.82 4.08
CA ASP A 281 6.84 -21.20 3.95
C ASP A 281 7.24 -21.62 2.52
N SER A 282 6.47 -21.17 1.52
CA SER A 282 6.73 -21.36 0.09
C SER A 282 8.05 -20.72 -0.37
N MET A 283 8.46 -19.62 0.27
CA MET A 283 9.60 -18.79 -0.13
C MET A 283 10.81 -18.95 0.80
N ILE A 284 10.61 -19.32 2.08
CA ILE A 284 11.69 -19.55 3.06
C ILE A 284 12.70 -20.58 2.54
N LYS A 285 12.23 -21.62 1.81
CA LYS A 285 13.11 -22.65 1.23
C LYS A 285 14.05 -22.13 0.15
N THR A 286 13.72 -21.02 -0.52
CA THR A 286 14.50 -20.48 -1.65
C THR A 286 15.67 -19.58 -1.24
N ARG A 287 15.86 -19.33 0.07
CA ARG A 287 16.79 -18.32 0.62
C ARG A 287 16.46 -16.92 0.08
N LYS A 288 16.81 -16.56 -1.16
CA LYS A 288 16.44 -15.29 -1.81
C LYS A 288 15.75 -15.54 -3.16
N TYR A 289 14.75 -14.74 -3.50
CA TYR A 289 14.08 -14.78 -4.79
C TYR A 289 14.06 -13.41 -5.48
N PRO A 290 14.07 -13.40 -6.82
CA PRO A 290 14.01 -12.18 -7.61
C PRO A 290 12.62 -11.55 -7.62
N VAL A 291 12.60 -10.22 -7.52
CA VAL A 291 11.42 -9.36 -7.59
C VAL A 291 11.69 -8.29 -8.63
N SER A 292 10.86 -8.24 -9.66
CA SER A 292 10.82 -7.13 -10.61
C SER A 292 9.88 -6.06 -10.09
N ILE A 293 10.28 -4.80 -10.22
CA ILE A 293 9.52 -3.62 -9.81
C ILE A 293 9.31 -2.73 -11.03
N ALA A 294 8.10 -2.24 -11.22
CA ALA A 294 7.79 -1.23 -12.22
C ALA A 294 7.03 -0.08 -11.58
N MET A 295 7.34 1.14 -12.02
CA MET A 295 6.70 2.36 -11.51
C MET A 295 6.24 3.22 -12.68
N VAL A 296 5.03 3.76 -12.59
CA VAL A 296 4.47 4.66 -13.59
C VAL A 296 3.67 5.78 -12.92
N GLU A 297 3.76 6.99 -13.45
CA GLU A 297 2.88 8.09 -13.04
C GLU A 297 1.40 7.68 -13.18
N ALA A 298 0.58 8.19 -12.26
CA ALA A 298 -0.85 8.00 -12.29
C ALA A 298 -1.57 9.30 -11.92
N ASN A 299 -2.63 9.59 -12.68
CA ASN A 299 -3.49 10.75 -12.47
C ASN A 299 -4.96 10.36 -12.26
N ASP A 300 -5.23 9.13 -11.82
CA ASP A 300 -6.60 8.69 -11.59
C ASP A 300 -7.17 9.24 -10.27
N PRO A 301 -8.48 9.54 -10.21
CA PRO A 301 -9.09 10.11 -9.01
C PRO A 301 -8.92 9.26 -7.74
N ILE A 302 -8.86 7.92 -7.88
CA ILE A 302 -8.77 6.99 -6.74
C ILE A 302 -7.38 7.06 -6.10
N GLY A 303 -6.32 7.00 -6.91
CA GLY A 303 -4.93 7.14 -6.43
C GLY A 303 -4.66 8.50 -5.77
N ARG A 304 -5.50 9.50 -6.07
CA ARG A 304 -5.47 10.85 -5.49
C ARG A 304 -6.51 11.08 -4.39
N SER A 305 -7.37 10.12 -4.04
CA SER A 305 -8.41 10.34 -3.02
C SER A 305 -8.01 9.81 -1.64
N VAL A 306 -7.06 8.88 -1.56
CA VAL A 306 -6.67 8.23 -0.30
C VAL A 306 -5.21 8.53 0.01
N ILE A 307 -4.97 9.28 1.08
CA ILE A 307 -3.61 9.48 1.60
C ILE A 307 -3.05 8.12 2.02
N PRO A 308 -1.94 7.65 1.41
CA PRO A 308 -1.35 6.39 1.80
C PRO A 308 -0.76 6.53 3.20
N PHE A 309 -0.92 5.49 4.03
CA PHE A 309 -0.62 5.56 5.48
C PHE A 309 0.77 6.10 5.80
N TRP A 310 1.77 5.71 5.00
CA TRP A 310 3.17 6.05 5.21
C TRP A 310 3.45 7.53 4.92
N ALA A 311 2.55 8.26 4.24
CA ALA A 311 2.68 9.69 4.02
C ALA A 311 2.64 10.48 5.33
N ASN A 312 1.93 9.94 6.33
CA ASN A 312 1.79 10.53 7.66
C ASN A 312 2.88 10.07 8.64
N ILE A 313 3.73 9.11 8.27
CA ILE A 313 4.84 8.67 9.12
C ILE A 313 5.95 9.73 9.06
N PRO A 314 6.31 10.35 10.20
CA PRO A 314 7.44 11.26 10.23
C PRO A 314 8.71 10.53 9.79
N MET A 315 9.39 11.09 8.81
CA MET A 315 10.70 10.63 8.37
C MET A 315 11.71 11.38 9.23
N PHE A 316 12.20 10.76 10.29
CA PHE A 316 13.19 11.38 11.18
C PHE A 316 14.58 11.41 10.51
N ALA A 317 15.48 12.20 11.10
CA ALA A 317 16.72 12.71 10.51
C ALA A 317 17.83 11.64 10.32
N PRO A 318 18.99 11.99 9.72
CA PRO A 318 19.69 11.20 8.71
C PRO A 318 20.30 9.89 9.24
N THR A 319 19.74 8.74 8.85
CA THR A 319 20.34 7.41 9.11
C THR A 319 21.15 6.86 7.92
N TYR A 320 21.23 7.58 6.81
CA TYR A 320 21.80 7.06 5.56
C TYR A 320 23.31 7.27 5.36
N THR A 321 24.04 7.79 6.35
CA THR A 321 25.43 8.25 6.14
C THR A 321 26.52 7.21 6.33
N ASN A 322 26.24 5.95 6.66
CA ASN A 322 27.25 4.88 6.61
C ASN A 322 26.59 3.48 6.64
N PRO A 323 26.32 2.84 5.49
CA PRO A 323 26.09 1.40 5.48
C PRO A 323 27.31 0.71 6.11
N GLN A 324 27.13 0.07 7.27
CA GLN A 324 28.03 -1.06 7.57
C GLN A 324 27.73 -2.12 6.51
N ILE A 325 28.65 -2.27 5.56
CA ILE A 325 28.66 -3.41 4.65
C ILE A 325 28.92 -4.62 5.54
N VAL A 326 27.86 -5.32 5.92
CA VAL A 326 27.98 -6.64 6.53
C VAL A 326 28.33 -7.56 5.37
N HIS A 327 29.62 -7.90 5.27
CA HIS A 327 30.14 -8.87 4.30
C HIS A 327 29.61 -10.27 4.58
#